data_AF-U5MV77-F1
#
_entry.id   AF-U5MV77-F1
#
_cell.length_a   1.000
_cell.length_b   1.000
_cell.length_c   1.000
_cell.angle_alpha   90.00
_cell.angle_beta   90.00
_cell.angle_gamma   90.00
#
_symmetry.space_group_name_H-M   'P 1'
#
loop_
_entity.id
_entity.type
_entity.pdbx_description
1 polymer ?
#
loop_
_entity_poly.entity_id
_entity_poly.type
_entity_poly.pdbx_seq_one_letter_code
_entity_poly.pdbx_strand_id
1 'polypeptide(L)'
;MNKRGIKFYNLIFPIWFLLLIPITWIVVLPANFLIDFTVVALTMKCMKIEDIKKKIKSVIVKVWIFGFIADFIGDAVMYLANVIIFDSNSELGKWWESNIIYGVNYNPFENMYSMLWVTVCVVITALCIYLFNYKICLKKLNINDTQKKKLSLSLAIFTAPYLFYIPTACFFGGK
;
A
#
# COMPACT_ATOMS: atom_id res chain seq x y z
N MET A 1 -23.85 -28.46 -20.94
CA MET A 1 -23.15 -28.03 -19.70
C MET A 1 -21.65 -28.10 -19.95
N ASN A 2 -21.00 -26.98 -20.26
CA ASN A 2 -19.55 -26.94 -20.43
C ASN A 2 -18.92 -26.52 -19.09
N LYS A 3 -18.41 -27.48 -18.32
CA LYS A 3 -17.55 -27.20 -17.17
C LYS A 3 -16.21 -26.69 -17.71
N ARG A 4 -16.10 -25.38 -17.94
CA ARG A 4 -14.78 -24.73 -18.06
C ARG A 4 -14.14 -24.84 -16.68
N GLY A 5 -13.38 -25.90 -16.45
CA GLY A 5 -12.56 -26.02 -15.25
C GLY A 5 -11.64 -24.81 -15.20
N ILE A 6 -11.80 -23.97 -14.18
CA ILE A 6 -10.87 -22.89 -13.89
C ILE A 6 -9.55 -23.58 -13.55
N LYS A 7 -8.64 -23.61 -14.53
CA LYS A 7 -7.30 -24.12 -14.36
C LYS A 7 -6.59 -23.19 -13.38
N PHE A 8 -6.16 -23.69 -12.23
CA PHE A 8 -5.48 -22.90 -11.17
C PHE A 8 -4.26 -22.11 -11.68
N TYR A 9 -3.67 -22.51 -12.81
CA TYR A 9 -2.58 -21.79 -13.47
C TYR A 9 -2.99 -20.46 -14.13
N ASN A 10 -4.29 -20.17 -14.25
CA ASN A 10 -4.82 -18.90 -14.77
C ASN A 10 -5.23 -17.90 -13.67
N LEU A 11 -5.09 -18.26 -12.39
CA LEU A 11 -5.26 -17.31 -11.29
C LEU A 11 -4.02 -16.42 -11.23
N ILE A 12 -4.05 -15.32 -11.98
CA ILE A 12 -3.03 -14.28 -11.89
C ILE A 12 -3.35 -13.44 -10.67
N PHE A 13 -2.65 -13.71 -9.58
CA PHE A 13 -2.72 -12.89 -8.39
C PHE A 13 -1.87 -11.65 -8.58
N PRO A 14 -2.35 -10.48 -8.13
CA PRO A 14 -1.59 -9.27 -8.26
C PRO A 14 -0.28 -9.32 -7.47
N ILE A 15 0.73 -8.59 -7.92
CA ILE A 15 2.09 -8.70 -7.37
C ILE A 15 2.20 -8.37 -5.87
N TRP A 16 1.31 -7.55 -5.33
CA TRP A 16 1.29 -7.25 -3.89
C TRP A 16 0.88 -8.45 -3.02
N PHE A 17 0.22 -9.49 -3.56
CA PHE A 17 -0.02 -10.74 -2.84
C PHE A 17 1.27 -11.44 -2.42
N LEU A 18 2.41 -11.11 -3.04
CA LEU A 18 3.73 -11.58 -2.60
C LEU A 18 4.02 -11.23 -1.13
N LEU A 19 3.39 -10.18 -0.59
CA LEU A 19 3.47 -9.83 0.83
C LEU A 19 2.87 -10.88 1.76
N LEU A 20 2.04 -11.81 1.27
CA LEU A 20 1.51 -12.91 2.08
C LEU A 20 2.49 -14.09 2.20
N ILE A 21 3.54 -14.11 1.36
CA ILE A 21 4.51 -15.20 1.32
C ILE A 21 5.69 -14.85 2.26
N PRO A 22 5.93 -15.58 3.36
CA PRO A 22 6.94 -15.20 4.36
C PRO A 22 8.36 -14.99 3.83
N ILE A 23 8.73 -15.67 2.73
CA ILE A 23 10.07 -15.53 2.15
C ILE A 23 10.33 -14.12 1.60
N THR A 24 9.30 -13.42 1.12
CA THR A 24 9.44 -12.08 0.53
C THR A 24 9.71 -11.03 1.61
N TRP A 25 9.35 -11.32 2.87
CA TRP A 25 9.56 -10.43 4.00
C TRP A 25 11.04 -10.16 4.26
N ILE A 26 11.93 -11.10 3.91
CA ILE A 26 13.38 -10.93 4.03
C ILE A 26 13.86 -9.72 3.23
N VAL A 27 13.19 -9.38 2.13
CA VAL A 27 13.54 -8.23 1.27
C VAL A 27 12.65 -7.04 1.57
N VAL A 28 11.32 -7.24 1.64
CA VAL A 28 10.36 -6.14 1.77
C VAL A 28 10.48 -5.43 3.11
N LEU A 29 10.61 -6.18 4.22
CA LEU A 29 10.64 -5.59 5.55
C LEU A 29 11.87 -4.68 5.75
N PRO A 30 13.11 -5.11 5.42
CA PRO A 30 14.27 -4.22 5.50
C PRO A 30 14.21 -3.05 4.53
N ALA A 31 13.72 -3.25 3.30
CA ALA A 31 13.59 -2.18 2.31
C ALA A 31 12.61 -1.10 2.81
N ASN A 32 11.44 -1.49 3.33
CA ASN A 32 10.46 -0.55 3.87
C ASN A 32 11.03 0.20 5.09
N PHE A 33 11.69 -0.51 6.01
CA PHE A 33 12.35 0.10 7.16
C PHE A 33 13.40 1.16 6.74
N LEU A 34 14.16 0.89 5.68
CA LEU A 34 15.16 1.83 5.16
C LEU A 34 14.50 3.10 4.60
N ILE A 35 13.38 2.96 3.88
CA ILE A 35 12.60 4.09 3.36
C ILE A 35 12.05 4.91 4.52
N ASP A 36 11.38 4.29 5.49
CA ASP A 36 10.87 4.96 6.69
C ASP A 36 11.98 5.72 7.42
N PHE A 37 13.12 5.08 7.64
CA PHE A 37 14.26 5.70 8.30
C PHE A 37 14.75 6.92 7.53
N THR A 38 14.88 6.79 6.20
CA THR A 38 15.33 7.87 5.32
C THR A 38 14.38 9.04 5.36
N VAL A 39 13.07 8.80 5.24
CA VAL A 39 12.03 9.83 5.27
C VAL A 39 12.02 10.55 6.63
N VAL A 40 12.04 9.80 7.74
CA VAL A 40 12.07 10.42 9.08
C VAL A 40 13.35 11.26 9.25
N ALA A 41 14.51 10.72 8.87
CA ALA A 41 15.79 11.40 9.03
C ALA A 41 15.88 12.68 8.20
N LEU A 42 15.51 12.62 6.92
CA LEU A 42 15.54 13.77 6.02
C LEU A 42 14.53 14.83 6.47
N THR A 43 13.31 14.44 6.81
CA THR A 43 12.27 15.39 7.23
C THR A 43 12.62 16.08 8.54
N MET A 44 13.17 15.35 9.51
CA MET A 44 13.67 15.97 10.75
C MET A 44 14.84 16.93 10.49
N LYS A 45 15.74 16.58 9.57
CA LYS A 45 16.89 17.43 9.17
C LYS A 45 16.42 18.70 8.47
N CYS A 46 15.49 18.60 7.52
CA CYS A 46 14.89 19.74 6.83
C CYS A 46 14.18 20.70 7.80
N MET A 47 13.61 20.16 8.87
CA MET A 47 12.93 20.93 9.91
C MET A 47 13.85 21.41 11.03
N LYS A 48 15.17 21.16 10.92
CA LYS A 48 16.21 21.55 11.89
C LYS A 48 15.88 21.11 13.32
N ILE A 49 15.34 19.90 13.49
CA ILE A 49 15.03 19.34 14.81
C ILE A 49 16.35 19.02 15.54
N GLU A 50 16.46 19.38 16.81
CA GLU A 50 17.58 18.98 17.67
C GLU A 50 17.48 17.51 18.11
N ASP A 51 18.62 16.89 18.43
CA ASP A 51 18.73 15.50 18.89
C ASP A 51 18.12 14.46 17.94
N ILE A 52 18.25 14.68 16.63
CA ILE A 52 17.67 13.83 15.57
C ILE A 52 17.91 12.34 15.82
N LYS A 53 19.16 11.93 16.06
CA LYS A 53 19.52 10.51 16.26
C LYS A 53 18.74 9.87 17.41
N LYS A 54 18.62 10.57 18.54
CA LYS A 54 17.90 10.10 19.74
C LYS A 54 16.40 10.02 19.47
N LYS A 55 15.85 11.02 18.78
CA LYS A 55 14.43 11.10 18.41
C LYS A 55 14.04 10.04 17.39
N ILE A 56 14.85 9.79 16.37
CA ILE A 56 14.62 8.71 15.40
C ILE A 56 14.61 7.37 16.11
N LYS A 57 15.62 7.07 16.93
CA LYS A 57 15.73 5.78 17.64
C LYS A 57 14.51 5.49 18.51
N SER A 58 13.86 6.51 19.08
CA SER A 58 12.68 6.34 19.93
C SER A 58 11.37 6.09 19.18
N VAL A 59 11.30 6.44 17.88
CA VAL A 59 10.06 6.33 17.09
C VAL A 59 10.15 5.37 15.90
N ILE A 60 11.34 5.13 15.34
CA ILE A 60 11.50 4.49 14.03
C ILE A 60 10.85 3.10 13.96
N VAL A 61 11.01 2.28 14.99
CA VAL A 61 10.40 0.95 15.05
C VAL A 61 8.87 1.03 15.04
N LYS A 62 8.28 2.04 15.71
CA LYS A 62 6.83 2.25 15.70
C LYS A 62 6.36 2.76 14.34
N VAL A 63 7.05 3.75 13.78
CA VAL A 63 6.75 4.30 12.43
C VAL A 63 6.68 3.16 11.43
N TRP A 64 7.71 2.29 11.43
CA TRP A 64 7.79 1.14 10.54
C TRP A 64 6.68 0.11 10.76
N ILE A 65 6.42 -0.31 12.01
CA ILE A 65 5.34 -1.26 12.30
C ILE A 65 3.98 -0.70 11.88
N PHE A 66 3.68 0.56 12.20
CA PHE A 66 2.41 1.19 11.84
C PHE A 66 2.29 1.50 10.35
N GLY A 67 3.40 1.77 9.66
CA GLY A 67 3.46 1.86 8.20
C GLY A 67 3.04 0.53 7.57
N PHE A 68 3.65 -0.57 8.00
CA PHE A 68 3.31 -1.91 7.51
C PHE A 68 1.86 -2.33 7.84
N ILE A 69 1.33 -1.95 9.01
CA ILE A 69 -0.10 -2.15 9.34
C ILE A 69 -0.99 -1.36 8.37
N ALA A 70 -0.63 -0.12 8.03
CA ALA A 70 -1.38 0.66 7.06
C ALA A 70 -1.36 0.02 5.68
N ASP A 71 -0.21 -0.51 5.24
CA ASP A 71 -0.09 -1.23 3.96
C ASP A 71 -1.03 -2.44 3.90
N PHE A 72 -1.15 -3.22 4.98
CA PHE A 72 -2.12 -4.32 5.07
C PHE A 72 -3.57 -3.86 4.99
N ILE A 73 -3.91 -2.70 5.57
CA ILE A 73 -5.24 -2.12 5.44
C ILE A 73 -5.50 -1.75 3.98
N GLY A 74 -4.52 -1.14 3.31
CA GLY A 74 -4.56 -0.82 1.89
C GLY A 74 -4.80 -2.03 1.02
N ASP A 75 -4.03 -3.09 1.24
CA ASP A 75 -4.13 -4.36 0.51
C ASP A 75 -5.48 -5.03 0.74
N ALA A 76 -5.97 -5.06 1.99
CA ALA A 76 -7.29 -5.59 2.31
C ALA A 76 -8.41 -4.81 1.59
N VAL A 77 -8.33 -3.47 1.54
CA VAL A 77 -9.30 -2.64 0.81
C VAL A 77 -9.22 -2.89 -0.69
N MET A 78 -8.02 -3.01 -1.24
CA MET A 78 -7.82 -3.31 -2.65
C MET A 78 -8.40 -4.68 -3.02
N TYR A 79 -8.22 -5.68 -2.15
CA TYR A 79 -8.80 -7.02 -2.31
C TYR A 79 -10.33 -7.03 -2.30
N LEU A 80 -11.01 -6.03 -1.72
CA LEU A 80 -12.47 -5.93 -1.79
C LEU A 80 -13.01 -5.91 -3.22
N ALA A 81 -12.22 -5.45 -4.20
CA ALA A 81 -12.59 -5.54 -5.62
C ALA A 81 -12.95 -6.97 -6.05
N ASN A 82 -12.24 -7.97 -5.50
CA ASN A 82 -12.43 -9.39 -5.78
C ASN A 82 -13.56 -10.02 -4.92
N VAL A 83 -13.85 -9.44 -3.76
CA VAL A 83 -14.85 -9.96 -2.81
C VAL A 83 -16.26 -9.46 -3.14
N ILE A 84 -16.40 -8.31 -3.79
CA ILE A 84 -17.70 -7.80 -4.24
C ILE A 84 -18.21 -8.71 -5.36
N ILE A 85 -19.26 -9.48 -5.07
CA ILE A 85 -19.87 -10.43 -6.00
C ILE A 85 -21.08 -9.78 -6.66
N PHE A 86 -21.03 -9.70 -7.99
CA PHE A 86 -22.18 -9.41 -8.84
C PHE A 86 -22.59 -10.69 -9.59
N ASP A 87 -23.84 -10.77 -10.03
CA ASP A 87 -24.25 -11.85 -10.93
C ASP A 87 -23.44 -11.78 -12.23
N SER A 88 -22.63 -12.81 -12.48
CA SER A 88 -21.79 -12.93 -13.68
C SER A 88 -22.55 -12.87 -15.01
N ASN A 89 -23.86 -13.16 -15.00
CA ASN A 89 -24.69 -13.07 -16.19
C ASN A 89 -25.26 -11.67 -16.41
N SER A 90 -25.27 -10.82 -15.38
CA SER A 90 -25.74 -9.44 -15.47
C SER A 90 -24.74 -8.54 -16.21
N GLU A 91 -25.23 -7.46 -16.82
CA GLU A 91 -24.37 -6.46 -17.46
C GLU A 91 -23.41 -5.81 -16.46
N LEU A 92 -23.88 -5.54 -15.24
CA LEU A 92 -23.08 -4.97 -14.16
C LEU A 92 -21.93 -5.89 -13.74
N GLY A 93 -22.18 -7.20 -13.63
CA GLY A 93 -21.15 -8.17 -13.27
C GLY A 93 -20.05 -8.27 -14.31
N LYS A 94 -20.40 -8.34 -15.59
CA LYS A 94 -19.43 -8.34 -16.70
C LYS A 94 -18.64 -7.04 -16.77
N TRP A 95 -19.30 -5.90 -16.52
CA TRP A 95 -18.64 -4.60 -16.46
C TRP A 95 -17.65 -4.55 -15.30
N TRP A 96 -18.03 -4.97 -14.10
CA TRP A 96 -17.15 -4.99 -12.93
C TRP A 96 -15.91 -5.88 -13.13
N GLU A 97 -16.12 -7.08 -13.67
CA GLU A 97 -15.05 -8.03 -13.94
C GLU A 97 -14.02 -7.45 -14.92
N SER A 98 -14.48 -6.89 -16.04
CA SER A 98 -13.61 -6.36 -17.09
C SER A 98 -12.97 -5.01 -16.76
N ASN A 99 -13.64 -4.13 -16.03
CA ASN A 99 -13.20 -2.76 -15.80
C ASN A 99 -12.51 -2.55 -14.44
N ILE A 100 -12.77 -3.42 -13.45
CA ILE A 100 -12.19 -3.32 -12.10
C ILE A 100 -11.33 -4.55 -11.79
N ILE A 101 -11.92 -5.75 -11.75
CA ILE A 101 -11.21 -6.95 -11.25
C ILE A 101 -9.98 -7.25 -12.11
N TYR A 102 -10.15 -7.26 -13.42
CA TYR A 102 -9.06 -7.57 -14.34
C TYR A 102 -7.90 -6.57 -14.23
N GLY A 103 -8.17 -5.27 -14.26
CA GLY A 103 -7.12 -4.26 -14.15
C GLY A 103 -6.48 -4.23 -12.75
N VAL A 104 -7.26 -4.39 -11.67
CA VAL A 104 -6.69 -4.50 -10.31
C VAL A 104 -5.77 -5.72 -10.20
N ASN A 105 -6.08 -6.88 -10.77
CA ASN A 105 -5.21 -8.06 -10.60
C ASN A 105 -4.01 -8.08 -11.58
N TYR A 106 -4.15 -7.48 -12.76
CA TYR A 106 -3.20 -7.65 -13.85
C TYR A 106 -2.44 -6.37 -14.22
N ASN A 107 -3.17 -5.30 -14.53
CA ASN A 107 -2.60 -4.03 -14.95
C ASN A 107 -3.56 -2.87 -14.62
N PRO A 108 -3.29 -2.09 -13.55
CA PRO A 108 -4.17 -1.01 -13.13
C PRO A 108 -4.37 0.08 -14.19
N PHE A 109 -3.45 0.18 -15.17
CA PHE A 109 -3.48 1.21 -16.21
C PHE A 109 -4.25 0.81 -17.47
N GLU A 110 -4.69 -0.44 -17.59
CA GLU A 110 -5.50 -0.88 -18.75
C GLU A 110 -6.91 -0.31 -18.73
N ASN A 111 -7.38 0.13 -17.55
CA ASN A 111 -8.71 0.71 -17.41
C ASN A 111 -8.71 1.86 -16.40
N MET A 112 -9.33 2.99 -16.77
CA MET A 112 -9.43 4.16 -15.90
C MET A 112 -10.15 3.83 -14.58
N TYR A 113 -11.15 2.94 -14.60
CA TYR A 113 -11.87 2.54 -13.38
C TYR A 113 -10.99 1.72 -12.42
N SER A 114 -10.19 0.80 -12.94
CA SER A 114 -9.18 0.06 -12.16
C SER A 114 -8.13 1.00 -11.57
N MET A 115 -7.61 1.93 -12.38
CA MET A 115 -6.65 2.94 -11.92
C MET A 115 -7.23 3.79 -10.79
N LEU A 116 -8.48 4.24 -10.92
CA LEU A 116 -9.17 5.00 -9.87
C LEU A 116 -9.35 4.17 -8.60
N TRP A 117 -9.73 2.90 -8.72
CA TRP A 117 -9.84 1.99 -7.58
C TRP A 117 -8.52 1.86 -6.82
N VAL A 118 -7.43 1.56 -7.51
CA VAL A 118 -6.09 1.47 -6.91
C VAL A 118 -5.69 2.81 -6.28
N THR A 119 -6.00 3.93 -6.93
CA THR A 119 -5.74 5.27 -6.39
C THR A 119 -6.47 5.51 -5.06
N VAL A 120 -7.74 5.13 -4.97
CA VAL A 120 -8.50 5.22 -3.71
C VAL A 120 -7.83 4.37 -2.63
N CYS A 121 -7.36 3.16 -2.95
CA CYS A 121 -6.67 2.29 -1.99
C CYS A 121 -5.36 2.90 -1.49
N VAL A 122 -4.55 3.48 -2.38
CA VAL A 122 -3.30 4.17 -2.02
C VAL A 122 -3.59 5.39 -1.15
N VAL A 123 -4.61 6.18 -1.48
CA VAL A 123 -5.02 7.35 -0.68
C VAL A 123 -5.49 6.93 0.71
N ILE A 124 -6.32 5.88 0.82
CA ILE A 124 -6.76 5.34 2.12
C ILE A 124 -5.54 4.91 2.95
N THR A 125 -4.58 4.23 2.33
CA THR A 125 -3.34 3.81 3.00
C THR A 125 -2.53 5.00 3.50
N ALA A 126 -2.32 6.00 2.64
CA ALA A 126 -1.62 7.23 3.02
C ALA A 126 -2.31 7.96 4.18
N LEU A 127 -3.64 8.01 4.20
CA LEU A 127 -4.42 8.56 5.31
C LEU A 127 -4.21 7.75 6.61
N CYS A 128 -4.19 6.42 6.54
CA CYS A 128 -3.86 5.56 7.66
C CYS A 128 -2.44 5.82 8.19
N ILE A 129 -1.43 5.89 7.31
CA ILE A 129 -0.04 6.21 7.66
C ILE A 129 0.02 7.56 8.38
N TYR A 130 -0.63 8.59 7.84
CA TYR A 130 -0.70 9.91 8.45
C TYR A 130 -1.30 9.84 9.86
N LEU A 131 -2.48 9.20 9.99
CA LEU A 131 -3.22 9.13 11.24
C LEU A 131 -2.46 8.34 12.32
N PHE A 132 -1.87 7.19 11.97
CA PHE A 132 -1.08 6.40 12.91
C PHE A 132 0.16 7.14 13.37
N ASN A 133 0.87 7.79 12.46
CA ASN A 133 2.06 8.55 12.84
C ASN A 133 1.73 9.75 13.72
N TYR A 134 0.72 10.53 13.34
CA TYR A 134 0.32 11.74 14.07
C TYR A 134 -0.27 11.40 15.46
N LYS A 135 -1.20 10.44 15.52
CA LYS A 135 -1.96 10.14 16.75
C LYS A 135 -1.25 9.15 17.68
N ILE A 136 -0.39 8.27 17.14
CA ILE A 136 0.20 7.16 17.91
C ILE A 136 1.72 7.28 17.98
N CYS A 137 2.43 7.21 16.84
CA CYS A 137 3.89 7.08 16.83
C CYS A 137 4.59 8.31 17.40
N LEU A 138 4.18 9.51 16.97
CA LEU A 138 4.81 10.77 17.34
C LEU A 138 4.19 11.42 18.58
N LYS A 139 3.15 10.81 19.18
CA LYS A 139 2.41 11.38 20.31
C LYS A 139 3.32 11.78 21.47
N LYS A 140 4.22 10.87 21.86
CA LYS A 140 5.18 11.06 22.98
C LYS A 140 6.52 11.69 22.57
N LEU A 141 6.70 12.05 21.29
CA LEU A 141 7.93 12.66 20.82
C LEU A 141 7.97 14.15 21.22
N ASN A 142 9.11 14.59 21.77
CA ASN A 142 9.34 15.98 22.18
C ASN A 142 9.66 16.87 20.95
N ILE A 143 8.63 17.15 20.16
CA ILE A 143 8.61 18.09 19.03
C ILE A 143 7.26 18.83 19.04
N ASN A 144 7.22 20.01 18.43
CA ASN A 144 5.98 20.79 18.38
C ASN A 144 4.92 20.13 17.46
N ASP A 145 3.66 20.52 17.62
CA ASP A 145 2.55 19.92 16.88
C ASP A 145 2.67 20.09 15.36
N THR A 146 3.09 21.28 14.90
CA THR A 146 3.36 21.57 13.50
C THR A 146 4.41 20.63 12.92
N GLN A 147 5.46 20.31 13.69
CA GLN A 147 6.49 19.36 13.31
C GLN A 147 5.93 17.93 13.24
N LYS A 148 5.06 17.53 14.16
CA LYS A 148 4.38 16.21 14.09
C LYS A 148 3.54 16.09 12.84
N LYS A 149 2.77 17.12 12.48
CA LYS A 149 1.95 17.16 11.26
C LYS A 149 2.82 17.04 10.00
N LYS A 150 3.88 17.85 9.89
CA LYS A 150 4.80 17.81 8.74
C LYS A 150 5.49 16.45 8.60
N LEU A 151 5.95 15.88 9.71
CA LEU A 151 6.59 14.56 9.70
C LEU A 151 5.60 13.45 9.32
N SER A 152 4.39 13.47 9.87
CA SER A 152 3.34 12.49 9.53
C SER A 152 2.90 12.60 8.08
N LEU A 153 2.78 13.83 7.55
CA LEU A 153 2.44 14.07 6.14
C LEU A 153 3.56 13.60 5.22
N SER A 154 4.81 13.88 5.60
CA SER A 154 5.96 13.42 4.84
C SER A 154 6.03 11.90 4.75
N LEU A 155 5.75 11.18 5.85
CA LEU A 155 5.64 9.73 5.83
C LEU A 155 4.50 9.29 4.91
N ALA A 156 3.29 9.82 5.11
CA ALA A 156 2.12 9.48 4.29
C ALA A 156 2.32 9.68 2.78
N ILE A 157 3.10 10.67 2.37
CA ILE A 157 3.43 10.91 0.96
C ILE A 157 4.53 9.96 0.51
N PHE A 158 5.69 9.94 1.16
CA PHE A 158 6.85 9.21 0.62
C PHE A 158 6.82 7.70 0.85
N THR A 159 5.99 7.21 1.78
CA THR A 159 5.91 5.80 2.16
C THR A 159 4.56 5.18 1.83
N ALA A 160 3.70 5.87 1.07
CA ALA A 160 2.49 5.25 0.53
C ALA A 160 2.85 4.05 -0.37
N PRO A 161 1.98 3.03 -0.46
CA PRO A 161 2.28 1.80 -1.20
C PRO A 161 2.10 2.01 -2.71
N TYR A 162 2.94 2.85 -3.32
CA TYR A 162 2.92 3.09 -4.78
C TYR A 162 3.18 1.82 -5.60
N LEU A 163 3.73 0.77 -4.95
CA LEU A 163 3.85 -0.57 -5.53
C LEU A 163 2.50 -1.17 -5.96
N PHE A 164 1.37 -0.71 -5.42
CA PHE A 164 0.04 -1.14 -5.87
C PHE A 164 -0.26 -0.79 -7.32
N TYR A 165 0.46 0.15 -7.92
CA TYR A 165 0.32 0.46 -9.33
C TYR A 165 1.17 -0.44 -10.24
N ILE A 166 2.07 -1.26 -9.69
CA ILE A 166 2.97 -2.08 -10.51
C ILE A 166 2.15 -3.19 -11.19
N PRO A 167 2.10 -3.22 -12.54
CA PRO A 167 1.40 -4.27 -13.27
C PRO A 167 2.06 -5.62 -13.04
N THR A 168 1.27 -6.62 -12.69
CA THR A 168 1.68 -8.02 -12.64
C THR A 168 2.15 -8.51 -14.00
N ALA A 169 1.61 -7.94 -15.09
CA ALA A 169 2.01 -8.19 -16.46
C ALA A 169 3.52 -8.02 -16.72
N CYS A 170 4.20 -7.13 -15.98
CA CYS A 170 5.65 -6.92 -16.10
C CYS A 170 6.48 -8.15 -15.69
N PHE A 171 5.93 -9.05 -14.87
CA PHE A 171 6.65 -10.19 -14.30
C PHE A 171 6.27 -11.53 -14.92
N PHE A 172 5.05 -11.65 -15.44
CA PHE A 172 4.52 -12.91 -15.96
C PHE A 172 4.42 -12.97 -17.49
N GLY A 173 4.90 -11.93 -18.19
CA GLY A 173 4.90 -11.86 -19.65
C GLY A 173 3.48 -11.60 -20.17
N GLY A 174 3.28 -10.39 -20.72
CA GLY A 174 2.07 -10.08 -21.48
C GLY A 174 1.87 -11.09 -22.59
N LYS A 175 0.73 -11.77 -22.60
CA LYS A 175 0.21 -12.39 -23.82
C LYS A 175 -0.68 -11.40 -24.54
#